data_AF-A0A2Z4C199-F1
#
_entry.id   AF-A0A2Z4C199-F1
#
_cell.length_a   1.000
_cell.length_b   1.000
_cell.length_c   1.000
_cell.angle_alpha   90.00
_cell.angle_beta   90.00
_cell.angle_gamma   90.00
#
_symmetry.space_group_name_H-M   'P 1'
#
loop_
_entity.id
_entity.type
_entity.pdbx_description
1 polymer ?
#
loop_
_entity_poly.entity_id
_entity_poly.type
_entity_poly.pdbx_seq_one_letter_code
_entity_poly.pdbx_strand_id
1 'polypeptide(L)'
;MSTHWGIGFLTFALITVFSQLLGNVQLPLPGGKKFPVFTLFPIIISIIIAWVVCGVLTAFGVFPDDPDAYGYQARTDINSDALKNSPWFIFPYPGQWGVPTVTLAGFLGMLAGVIASMIESIGDYYACA
;
A
#
# COMPACT_ATOMS: atom_id res chain seq x y z
N MET A 1 -8.67 -3.37 -12.87
CA MET A 1 -9.17 -3.62 -11.50
C MET A 1 -8.63 -4.97 -11.08
N SER A 2 -7.43 -4.96 -10.49
CA SER A 2 -6.70 -6.08 -9.85
C SER A 2 -6.95 -7.49 -10.39
N THR A 3 -6.35 -7.82 -11.54
CA THR A 3 -6.42 -9.17 -12.12
C THR A 3 -5.58 -10.21 -11.35
N HIS A 4 -4.68 -9.80 -10.44
CA HIS A 4 -3.72 -10.72 -9.79
C HIS A 4 -3.97 -11.03 -8.33
N TRP A 5 -4.78 -12.05 -8.10
CA TRP A 5 -5.06 -12.57 -6.76
C TRP A 5 -3.82 -13.16 -6.06
N GLY A 6 -2.90 -13.75 -6.82
CA GLY A 6 -1.68 -14.36 -6.27
C GLY A 6 -0.72 -13.35 -5.63
N ILE A 7 -0.50 -12.21 -6.28
CA ILE A 7 0.33 -11.13 -5.72
C ILE A 7 -0.36 -10.47 -4.52
N GLY A 8 -1.68 -10.29 -4.57
CA GLY A 8 -2.46 -9.80 -3.43
C GLY A 8 -2.33 -10.71 -2.21
N PHE A 9 -2.53 -12.02 -2.40
CA PHE A 9 -2.37 -12.99 -1.32
C PHE A 9 -0.93 -13.05 -0.80
N LEU A 10 0.07 -12.99 -1.69
CA LEU A 10 1.48 -12.96 -1.30
C LEU A 10 1.80 -11.73 -0.45
N THR A 11 1.32 -10.54 -0.82
CA THR A 11 1.53 -9.31 -0.03
C THR A 11 0.88 -9.40 1.34
N PHE A 12 -0.36 -9.90 1.42
CA PHE A 12 -1.06 -10.11 2.68
C PHE A 12 -0.33 -11.11 3.57
N ALA A 13 0.06 -12.26 3.02
CA ALA A 13 0.81 -13.28 3.73
C ALA A 13 2.17 -12.74 4.23
N LEU A 14 2.89 -11.96 3.42
CA LEU A 14 4.13 -11.32 3.83
C LEU A 14 3.92 -10.35 5.00
N ILE A 15 2.88 -9.50 4.93
CA ILE A 15 2.55 -8.56 6.00
C ILE A 15 2.21 -9.32 7.28
N THR A 16 1.37 -10.35 7.19
CA THR A 16 1.00 -11.19 8.34
C THR A 16 2.22 -11.89 8.93
N VAL A 17 3.09 -12.47 8.11
CA VAL A 17 4.31 -13.16 8.58
C VAL A 17 5.31 -12.18 9.19
N PHE A 18 5.58 -11.03 8.56
CA PHE A 18 6.51 -10.04 9.12
C PHE A 18 5.96 -9.41 10.40
N SER A 19 4.66 -9.10 10.45
CA SER A 19 4.00 -8.52 11.62
C SER A 19 3.87 -9.52 12.79
N GLN A 20 3.46 -10.76 12.51
CA GLN A 20 3.19 -11.76 13.55
C GLN A 20 4.42 -12.61 13.94
N LEU A 21 5.32 -12.93 13.00
CA LEU A 21 6.46 -13.84 13.24
C LEU A 21 7.75 -13.07 13.60
N LEU A 22 7.98 -11.90 13.01
CA LEU A 22 9.17 -11.06 13.27
C LEU A 22 8.90 -9.87 14.20
N GLY A 23 7.65 -9.63 14.61
CA GLY A 23 7.29 -8.57 15.56
C GLY A 23 8.01 -8.65 16.91
N ASN A 24 8.53 -9.82 17.31
CA ASN A 24 9.30 -10.02 18.55
C ASN A 24 10.84 -10.05 18.33
N VAL A 25 11.31 -10.07 17.07
CA VAL A 25 12.73 -10.17 16.76
C VAL A 25 13.37 -8.78 16.85
N GLN A 26 14.03 -8.53 17.97
CA GLN A 26 14.83 -7.32 18.18
C GLN A 26 16.15 -7.46 17.42
N LEU A 27 16.32 -6.70 16.33
CA LEU A 27 17.58 -6.69 15.59
C LEU A 27 18.69 -6.06 16.45
N PRO A 28 19.81 -6.75 16.69
CA PRO A 28 20.98 -6.14 17.28
C PRO A 28 21.64 -5.24 16.21
N LEU A 29 21.53 -3.93 16.36
CA LEU A 29 22.27 -2.99 15.51
C LEU A 29 23.77 -2.98 15.89
N PRO A 30 24.67 -2.70 14.93
CA PRO A 30 26.10 -2.50 15.22
C PRO A 30 26.23 -1.28 16.14
N GLY A 31 26.48 -1.52 17.44
CA GLY A 31 26.44 -0.49 18.49
C GLY A 31 25.74 -0.91 19.78
N GLY A 32 25.25 -2.15 19.89
CA GLY A 32 24.78 -2.74 21.16
C GLY A 32 23.39 -2.30 21.61
N LYS A 33 22.71 -1.45 20.85
CA LYS A 33 21.32 -1.05 21.11
C LYS A 33 20.37 -1.96 20.35
N LYS A 34 19.43 -2.58 21.07
CA LYS A 34 18.34 -3.38 20.48
C LYS A 34 17.23 -2.42 20.06
N PHE A 35 16.92 -2.36 18.77
CA PHE A 35 15.79 -1.57 18.27
C PHE A 35 14.72 -2.49 17.67
N PRO A 36 13.45 -2.33 18.05
CA PRO A 36 12.34 -3.11 17.50
C PRO A 36 11.90 -2.55 16.12
N VAL A 37 12.80 -2.62 15.13
CA VAL A 37 12.57 -2.09 13.77
C VAL A 37 11.35 -2.73 13.11
N PHE A 38 11.15 -4.04 13.34
CA PHE A 38 10.02 -4.79 12.77
C PHE A 38 8.68 -4.51 13.46
N THR A 39 8.68 -3.94 14.66
CA THR A 39 7.44 -3.53 15.35
C THR A 39 7.00 -2.12 14.91
N LEU A 40 7.96 -1.23 14.64
CA LEU A 40 7.68 0.15 14.23
C LEU A 40 7.38 0.30 12.74
N PHE A 41 8.07 -0.43 11.86
CA PHE A 41 7.95 -0.27 10.40
C PHE A 41 7.61 -1.56 9.62
N PRO A 42 6.78 -2.49 10.13
CA PRO A 42 6.51 -3.77 9.46
C PRO A 42 5.87 -3.57 8.08
N ILE A 43 4.98 -2.59 7.95
CA ILE A 43 4.22 -2.33 6.73
C ILE A 43 5.14 -1.85 5.61
N ILE A 44 6.02 -0.88 5.89
CA ILE A 44 6.93 -0.30 4.89
C ILE A 44 7.89 -1.37 4.35
N ILE A 45 8.49 -2.16 5.24
CA ILE A 45 9.41 -3.25 4.87
C ILE A 45 8.68 -4.29 4.01
N SER A 46 7.45 -4.66 4.38
CA SER A 46 6.64 -5.61 3.62
C SER A 46 6.32 -5.12 2.21
N ILE A 47 5.99 -3.83 2.06
CA ILE A 47 5.73 -3.21 0.75
C ILE A 47 6.99 -3.21 -0.11
N ILE A 48 8.15 -2.85 0.46
CA ILE A 48 9.43 -2.85 -0.28
C ILE A 48 9.77 -4.26 -0.78
N ILE A 49 9.66 -5.28 0.08
CA ILE A 49 9.97 -6.66 -0.30
C ILE A 49 8.98 -7.15 -1.36
N ALA A 50 7.68 -6.89 -1.20
CA ALA A 50 6.69 -7.26 -2.20
C ALA A 50 6.98 -6.59 -3.56
N TRP A 51 7.37 -5.31 -3.54
CA TRP A 51 7.76 -4.58 -4.75
C TRP A 51 9.00 -5.18 -5.40
N VAL A 52 10.04 -5.53 -4.63
CA VAL A 52 11.25 -6.20 -5.15
C VAL A 52 10.90 -7.55 -5.75
N VAL A 53 10.06 -8.35 -5.09
CA VAL A 53 9.59 -9.65 -5.61
C VAL A 53 8.85 -9.47 -6.93
N CYS A 54 7.95 -8.48 -7.03
CA CYS A 54 7.25 -8.17 -8.27
C CYS A 54 8.21 -7.69 -9.38
N GLY A 55 9.23 -6.89 -9.03
CA GLY A 55 10.26 -6.44 -9.97
C GLY A 55 11.14 -7.57 -10.48
N VAL A 56 11.51 -8.52 -9.61
CA VAL A 56 12.27 -9.71 -9.99
C VAL A 56 11.44 -10.64 -10.88
N LEU A 57 10.18 -10.90 -10.53
CA LEU A 57 9.26 -11.71 -11.35
C LEU A 57 9.00 -11.06 -12.72
N THR A 58 8.98 -9.72 -12.78
CA THR A 58 8.94 -8.95 -14.03
C THR A 58 10.21 -9.16 -14.86
N ALA A 59 11.39 -9.10 -14.24
CA ALA A 59 12.68 -9.27 -14.93
C ALA A 59 12.87 -10.69 -15.49
N PHE A 60 12.30 -11.71 -14.84
CA PHE A 60 12.30 -13.10 -15.31
C PHE A 60 11.25 -13.39 -16.40
N GLY A 61 10.48 -12.41 -16.86
CA GLY A 61 9.51 -12.59 -17.96
C GLY A 61 8.34 -13.51 -17.62
N VAL A 62 8.04 -13.69 -16.33
CA VAL A 62 6.93 -14.56 -15.86
C VAL A 62 5.57 -13.93 -16.18
N PHE A 63 5.53 -12.61 -16.39
CA PHE A 63 4.32 -11.89 -16.77
C PHE A 63 4.25 -11.69 -18.29
N PRO A 64 3.16 -12.10 -18.96
CA PRO A 64 2.95 -11.89 -20.39
C PRO A 64 2.93 -10.39 -20.76
N ASP A 65 3.48 -10.07 -21.93
CA ASP A 65 3.55 -8.70 -22.51
C ASP A 65 2.22 -8.24 -23.13
N ASP A 66 1.24 -9.12 -23.27
CA ASP A 66 -0.08 -8.81 -23.82
C ASP A 66 -0.94 -8.02 -22.83
N PRO A 67 -1.45 -6.82 -23.20
CA PRO A 67 -2.28 -5.97 -22.34
C PRO A 67 -3.59 -6.63 -21.87
N ASP A 68 -4.12 -7.57 -22.64
CA ASP A 68 -5.36 -8.31 -22.35
C ASP A 68 -5.13 -9.61 -21.56
N ALA A 69 -3.87 -10.00 -21.33
CA ALA A 69 -3.53 -11.24 -20.65
C ALA A 69 -3.51 -11.09 -19.11
N TYR A 70 -3.93 -12.16 -18.44
CA TYR A 70 -3.78 -12.34 -16.99
C TYR A 70 -2.29 -12.30 -16.62
N GLY A 71 -1.78 -11.13 -16.26
CA GLY A 71 -0.33 -10.98 -16.04
C GLY A 71 0.09 -9.53 -16.01
N TYR A 72 -0.47 -8.80 -16.96
CA TYR A 72 0.03 -7.52 -17.37
C TYR A 72 0.06 -6.50 -16.23
N GLN A 73 -1.03 -6.32 -15.48
CA GLN A 73 -1.13 -5.30 -14.41
C GLN A 73 -0.19 -5.51 -13.20
N ALA A 74 0.44 -6.67 -13.05
CA ALA A 74 1.39 -6.93 -11.96
C ALA A 74 2.82 -6.47 -12.27
N ARG A 75 3.07 -6.07 -13.52
CA ARG A 75 4.39 -5.65 -13.99
C ARG A 75 4.77 -4.29 -13.40
N THR A 76 5.94 -4.21 -12.77
CA THR A 76 6.42 -2.99 -12.12
C THR A 76 6.67 -1.84 -13.09
N ASP A 77 6.89 -2.15 -14.37
CA ASP A 77 7.30 -1.20 -15.41
C ASP A 77 6.14 -0.43 -16.08
N ILE A 78 4.87 -0.79 -15.83
CA ILE A 78 3.70 -0.17 -16.50
C ILE A 78 3.59 1.33 -16.25
N ASN A 79 3.97 1.78 -15.05
CA ASN A 79 3.87 3.18 -14.66
C ASN A 79 5.19 3.94 -14.87
N SER A 80 6.20 3.33 -15.51
CA SER A 80 7.49 3.96 -15.73
C SER A 80 7.37 5.18 -16.67
N ASP A 81 6.53 5.09 -17.69
CA ASP A 81 6.26 6.20 -18.61
C ASP A 81 5.42 7.30 -17.96
N ALA A 82 4.48 6.96 -17.08
CA ALA A 82 3.75 7.95 -16.29
C ALA A 82 4.70 8.72 -15.36
N LEU A 83 5.66 8.03 -14.75
CA LEU A 83 6.67 8.66 -13.90
C LEU A 83 7.63 9.58 -14.69
N LYS A 84 8.03 9.17 -15.89
CA LYS A 84 8.88 9.99 -16.78
C LYS A 84 8.17 11.25 -17.28
N ASN A 85 6.88 11.14 -17.59
CA ASN A 85 6.09 12.24 -18.15
C ASN A 85 5.44 13.13 -17.08
N SER A 86 5.53 12.75 -15.80
CA SER A 86 4.94 13.53 -14.71
C SER A 86 5.76 14.81 -14.44
N PRO A 87 5.12 15.98 -14.33
CA PRO A 87 5.79 17.20 -13.91
C PRO A 87 6.33 17.05 -12.49
N TRP A 88 7.57 17.50 -12.26
CA TRP A 88 8.23 17.47 -10.94
C TRP A 88 7.55 18.37 -9.90
N PHE A 89 6.88 19.42 -10.35
CA PHE A 89 6.17 20.37 -9.50
C PHE A 89 4.75 20.58 -10.01
N ILE A 90 3.77 20.19 -9.20
CA ILE A 90 2.35 20.43 -9.45
C ILE A 90 1.86 21.39 -8.38
N PHE A 91 1.41 22.57 -8.79
CA PHE A 91 0.73 23.49 -7.89
C PHE A 91 -0.76 23.13 -7.87
N PRO A 92 -1.32 22.63 -6.75
CA PRO A 92 -2.72 22.27 -6.69
C PRO A 92 -3.55 23.55 -6.68
N TYR A 93 -4.26 23.83 -7.78
CA TYR A 93 -5.14 24.98 -7.86
C TYR A 93 -6.55 24.62 -7.35
N PRO A 94 -7.20 25.52 -6.61
CA PRO A 94 -8.57 25.28 -6.16
C PRO A 94 -9.49 25.08 -7.37
N GLY A 95 -10.30 24.02 -7.34
CA GLY A 95 -11.22 23.66 -8.42
C GLY A 95 -10.65 22.72 -9.49
N GLN A 96 -9.41 22.23 -9.37
CA GLN A 96 -8.83 21.30 -10.36
C GLN A 96 -9.56 19.95 -10.50
N TRP A 97 -10.30 19.54 -9.47
CA TRP A 97 -11.10 18.30 -9.46
C TRP A 97 -12.58 18.53 -9.75
N GLY A 98 -12.96 19.72 -10.22
CA GLY A 98 -14.33 20.11 -10.51
C GLY A 98 -15.05 20.74 -9.32
N VAL A 99 -16.33 21.08 -9.54
CA VAL A 99 -17.21 21.63 -8.51
C VAL A 99 -17.74 20.51 -7.61
N PRO A 100 -17.85 20.74 -6.29
CA PRO A 100 -18.38 19.73 -5.37
C PRO A 100 -19.80 19.35 -5.80
N THR A 101 -19.99 18.10 -6.20
CA THR A 101 -21.29 17.56 -6.62
C THR A 101 -21.80 16.61 -5.55
N VAL A 102 -22.98 16.89 -5.00
CA VAL A 102 -23.60 16.03 -3.99
C VAL A 102 -24.45 14.98 -4.69
N THR A 103 -24.10 13.72 -4.49
CA THR A 103 -24.90 12.57 -4.94
C THR A 103 -25.34 11.75 -3.73
N LEU A 104 -26.47 11.05 -3.82
CA LEU A 104 -26.94 10.22 -2.71
C LEU A 104 -25.93 9.13 -2.33
N ALA A 105 -25.30 8.50 -3.33
CA ALA A 105 -24.25 7.51 -3.13
C ALA A 105 -23.02 8.12 -2.43
N GLY A 106 -22.58 9.30 -2.86
CA GLY A 106 -21.47 10.03 -2.23
C GLY A 106 -21.80 10.41 -0.79
N PHE A 107 -23.02 10.89 -0.52
CA PHE A 107 -23.45 11.24 0.83
C PHE A 107 -23.45 10.04 1.79
N LEU A 108 -24.01 8.90 1.35
CA LEU A 108 -24.02 7.68 2.15
C LEU A 108 -22.61 7.14 2.39
N GLY A 109 -21.73 7.19 1.38
CA GLY A 109 -20.33 6.79 1.52
C GLY A 109 -19.56 7.68 2.51
N MET A 110 -19.77 9.00 2.44
CA MET A 110 -19.16 9.96 3.36
C MET A 110 -19.67 9.76 4.80
N LEU A 111 -20.97 9.53 5.00
CA LEU A 111 -21.52 9.21 6.31
C LEU A 111 -20.92 7.93 6.90
N ALA A 112 -20.78 6.88 6.10
CA ALA A 112 -20.14 5.64 6.55
C ALA A 112 -18.68 5.87 6.98
N GLY A 113 -17.93 6.68 6.22
CA GLY A 113 -16.57 7.08 6.58
C GLY A 113 -16.51 7.86 7.90
N VAL A 114 -17.43 8.81 8.12
CA VAL A 114 -17.49 9.58 9.37
C VAL A 114 -17.84 8.68 10.56
N ILE A 115 -18.80 7.76 10.42
CA ILE A 115 -19.13 6.80 11.49
C ILE A 115 -17.93 5.90 11.81
N ALA A 116 -17.23 5.39 10.79
CA ALA A 116 -16.03 4.59 10.99
C ALA A 116 -14.95 5.37 11.76
N SER A 117 -14.70 6.64 11.40
CA SER A 117 -13.73 7.49 12.12
C SER A 117 -14.13 7.79 13.57
N MET A 118 -15.42 7.91 13.87
CA MET A 118 -15.89 8.10 15.25
C MET A 118 -15.61 6.85 16.09
N ILE A 119 -15.82 5.66 15.54
CA ILE A 119 -15.55 4.40 16.23
C ILE A 119 -14.04 4.23 16.47
N GLU A 120 -13.21 4.52 15.46
CA GLU A 120 -11.74 4.51 15.59
C GLU A 120 -11.26 5.47 16.68
N SER A 121 -11.76 6.70 16.68
CA SER A 121 -11.38 7.70 17.69
C SER A 121 -11.76 7.30 19.12
N ILE A 122 -12.92 6.63 19.30
CA ILE A 122 -13.32 6.09 20.60
C ILE A 122 -12.40 4.94 21.00
N GLY A 123 -12.09 4.04 20.06
CA GLY A 123 -11.16 2.92 20.26
C GLY A 123 -9.78 3.40 20.71
N ASP A 124 -9.23 4.41 20.05
CA ASP A 124 -7.94 5.01 20.41
C ASP A 124 -7.98 5.63 21.81
N TYR A 125 -9.08 6.29 22.18
CA TYR A 125 -9.25 6.82 23.54
C TYR A 125 -9.20 5.71 24.60
N TYR A 126 -9.87 4.59 24.36
CA TYR A 126 -9.82 3.43 25.26
C TYR A 126 -8.49 2.69 25.25
N ALA A 127 -7.75 2.70 24.13
CA ALA A 127 -6.45 2.03 24.04
C ALA A 127 -5.32 2.81 24.75
N CYS A 128 -5.47 4.12 24.90
CA CYS A 128 -4.51 4.99 25.58
C CYS A 128 -4.80 5.21 27.08
N ALA A 129 -5.99 4.85 27.58
CA ALA A 129 -6.38 4.95 28.99
C ALA A 129 -6.02 3.70 29.79
#